data_AF-A0AAN8XAP6-F1
#
_entry.id   AF-A0AAN8XAP6-F1
#
_cell.length_a   1.000
_cell.length_b   1.000
_cell.length_c   1.000
_cell.angle_alpha   90.00
_cell.angle_beta   90.00
_cell.angle_gamma   90.00
#
_symmetry.space_group_name_H-M   'P 1'
#
loop_
_entity.id
_entity.type
_entity.pdbx_description
1 polymer ?
#
loop_
_entity_poly.entity_id
_entity_poly.type
_entity_poly.pdbx_seq_one_letter_code
_entity_poly.pdbx_strand_id
1 'polypeptide(L)'
;MSGVLKDLTNFQFRSDDIIVASFPKTGTTWIQEIVYMLTHDLKKSDASSELLETRFPYLEYPYPGLKTITLQKEPRFIKTHLPYSLLPPSFENSRAK
;
A
#
# COMPACT_ATOMS: atom_id res chain seq x y z
N MET A 1 15.51 -11.97 8.72
CA MET A 1 14.14 -12.34 8.28
C MET A 1 13.09 -12.25 9.40
N SER A 2 13.44 -12.35 10.69
CA SER A 2 12.44 -12.35 11.80
C SER A 2 11.79 -10.99 12.12
N GLY A 3 12.42 -9.85 11.79
CA GLY A 3 11.88 -8.52 12.11
C GLY A 3 10.68 -8.10 11.24
N VAL A 4 10.80 -8.23 9.91
CA VAL A 4 9.77 -7.76 8.96
C VAL A 4 8.43 -8.46 9.17
N LEU A 5 8.43 -9.76 9.45
CA LEU A 5 7.19 -10.49 9.74
C LEU A 5 6.53 -10.01 11.03
N LYS A 6 7.31 -9.75 12.09
CA LYS A 6 6.78 -9.22 13.35
C LYS A 6 6.22 -7.81 13.17
N ASP A 7 6.90 -6.96 12.42
CA ASP A 7 6.43 -5.60 12.12
C ASP A 7 5.15 -5.64 11.30
N LEU A 8 5.07 -6.55 10.32
CA LEU A 8 3.89 -6.79 9.50
C LEU A 8 2.70 -7.25 10.36
N THR A 9 2.86 -8.26 11.21
CA THR A 9 1.75 -8.75 12.04
C THR A 9 1.20 -7.71 13.00
N ASN A 10 2.04 -6.75 13.42
CA ASN A 10 1.65 -5.66 14.32
C ASN A 10 1.18 -4.39 13.59
N PHE A 11 1.28 -4.35 12.26
CA PHE A 11 0.88 -3.20 11.45
C PHE A 11 -0.61 -2.88 11.65
N GLN A 12 -0.93 -1.59 11.73
CA GLN A 12 -2.29 -1.09 11.93
C GLN A 12 -2.79 -0.39 10.67
N PHE A 13 -3.80 -1.00 10.03
CA PHE A 13 -4.57 -0.33 9.00
C PHE A 13 -5.45 0.77 9.58
N ARG A 14 -5.71 1.81 8.79
CA ARG A 14 -6.64 2.90 9.07
C ARG A 14 -7.84 2.80 8.15
N SER A 15 -8.94 3.44 8.53
CA SER A 15 -10.20 3.44 7.75
C SER A 15 -10.13 4.19 6.43
N ASP A 16 -9.10 5.01 6.25
CA ASP A 16 -8.83 5.79 5.05
C ASP A 16 -7.72 5.20 4.18
N ASP A 17 -7.11 4.08 4.59
CA ASP A 17 -6.13 3.38 3.77
C ASP A 17 -6.76 2.87 2.47
N ILE A 18 -5.99 2.98 1.39
CA ILE A 18 -6.35 2.47 0.07
C ILE A 18 -5.33 1.41 -0.33
N ILE A 19 -5.81 0.18 -0.54
CA ILE A 19 -4.96 -0.99 -0.75
C ILE A 19 -5.13 -1.53 -2.16
N VAL A 20 -4.01 -1.60 -2.88
CA VAL A 20 -3.92 -2.28 -4.17
C VAL A 20 -3.33 -3.68 -3.94
N ALA A 21 -4.21 -4.66 -3.80
CA ALA A 21 -3.88 -6.07 -3.66
C ALA A 21 -4.03 -6.81 -5.00
N SER A 22 -3.03 -7.60 -5.39
CA SER A 22 -3.09 -8.43 -6.62
C SER A 22 -2.04 -9.54 -6.59
N PHE A 23 -2.14 -10.53 -7.47
CA PHE A 23 -1.02 -11.44 -7.70
C PHE A 23 0.09 -10.74 -8.51
N PRO A 24 1.38 -11.08 -8.32
CA PRO A 24 2.45 -10.45 -9.08
C PRO A 24 2.23 -10.53 -10.59
N LYS A 25 2.53 -9.43 -11.30
CA LYS A 25 2.48 -9.31 -12.76
C LYS A 25 1.07 -9.33 -13.39
N THR A 26 0.00 -9.23 -12.62
CA THR A 26 -1.38 -9.16 -13.16
C THR A 26 -1.90 -7.73 -13.31
N GLY A 27 -1.04 -6.78 -13.71
CA GLY A 27 -1.46 -5.39 -14.00
C GLY A 27 -1.48 -4.44 -12.79
N THR A 28 -0.82 -4.77 -11.68
CA THR A 28 -0.80 -3.92 -10.48
C THR A 28 -0.34 -2.49 -10.73
N THR A 29 0.61 -2.28 -11.65
CA THR A 29 1.08 -0.94 -12.05
C THR A 29 -0.04 -0.08 -12.63
N TRP A 30 -0.88 -0.66 -13.49
CA TRP A 30 -2.01 0.04 -14.08
C TRP A 30 -3.06 0.41 -13.04
N ILE A 31 -3.38 -0.51 -12.13
CA ILE A 31 -4.36 -0.26 -11.07
C ILE A 31 -3.88 0.82 -10.10
N GLN A 32 -2.60 0.82 -9.71
CA GLN A 32 -2.04 1.87 -8.85
C GLN A 32 -2.22 3.27 -9.47
N GLU A 33 -1.95 3.44 -10.76
CA GLU A 33 -2.11 4.75 -11.42
C GLU A 33 -3.60 5.14 -11.57
N ILE A 34 -4.48 4.18 -11.88
CA ILE A 34 -5.93 4.44 -11.92
C ILE A 34 -6.44 4.90 -10.56
N VAL A 35 -6.10 4.18 -9.50
CA VAL A 35 -6.46 4.54 -8.11
C VAL A 35 -5.93 5.93 -7.77
N TYR A 36 -4.65 6.20 -8.11
CA TYR A 36 -4.05 7.50 -7.87
C TYR A 36 -4.80 8.65 -8.57
N MET A 37 -5.13 8.49 -9.86
CA MET A 37 -5.89 9.50 -10.59
C MET A 37 -7.27 9.72 -9.98
N LEU A 38 -7.96 8.64 -9.57
CA LEU A 38 -9.29 8.73 -8.96
C LEU A 38 -9.28 9.52 -7.64
N THR A 39 -8.18 9.48 -6.88
CA THR A 39 -8.03 10.24 -5.62
C THR A 39 -7.45 11.63 -5.80
N HIS A 40 -7.02 12.01 -7.00
CA HIS A 40 -6.38 13.30 -7.30
C HIS A 40 -7.09 14.06 -8.43
N ASP A 41 -8.43 14.03 -8.45
CA ASP A 41 -9.25 14.75 -9.44
C ASP A 41 -8.90 14.44 -10.91
N LEU A 42 -8.60 13.18 -11.21
CA LEU A 42 -8.19 12.68 -12.53
C LEU A 42 -6.89 13.30 -13.05
N LYS A 43 -6.09 13.89 -12.17
CA LYS A 43 -4.74 14.37 -12.51
C LYS A 43 -3.78 13.19 -12.52
N LYS A 44 -3.03 13.08 -13.62
CA LYS A 44 -1.93 12.13 -13.72
C LYS A 44 -0.86 12.48 -12.70
N SER A 45 -0.15 11.46 -12.24
CA SER A 45 1.04 11.73 -11.45
C SER A 45 2.08 12.47 -12.27
N ASP A 46 2.74 13.43 -11.63
CA ASP A 46 3.90 14.08 -12.23
C ASP A 46 5.04 13.06 -12.28
N ALA A 47 5.55 12.78 -13.47
CA ALA A 47 6.66 11.85 -13.68
C ALA A 47 7.91 12.26 -12.89
N SER A 48 8.00 13.52 -12.46
CA SER A 48 9.11 14.06 -11.67
C SER A 48 8.88 14.02 -10.15
N SER A 49 7.66 13.72 -9.66
CA SER A 49 7.34 13.96 -8.25
C SER A 49 7.87 12.87 -7.31
N GLU A 50 7.58 11.58 -7.56
CA GLU A 50 8.02 10.46 -6.70
C GLU A 50 7.98 9.11 -7.44
N LEU A 51 8.89 8.19 -7.08
CA LEU A 51 8.86 6.80 -7.54
C LEU A 51 7.56 6.11 -7.14
N LEU A 52 7.03 5.24 -8.00
CA LEU A 52 5.77 4.52 -7.78
C LEU A 52 5.82 3.68 -6.50
N GLU A 53 6.97 3.06 -6.20
CA GLU A 53 7.20 2.25 -5.02
C GLU A 53 7.18 3.08 -3.72
N THR A 54 7.51 4.38 -3.79
CA THR A 54 7.40 5.28 -2.63
C THR A 54 5.96 5.75 -2.43
N ARG A 55 5.22 5.90 -3.53
CA ARG A 55 3.82 6.30 -3.53
C ARG A 55 2.90 5.17 -3.07
N PHE A 56 3.15 3.95 -3.54
CA PHE A 56 2.46 2.73 -3.12
C PHE A 56 3.48 1.72 -2.55
N PRO A 57 3.99 1.94 -1.31
CA PRO A 57 4.93 1.03 -0.70
C PRO A 57 4.32 -0.36 -0.53
N TYR A 58 5.17 -1.38 -0.67
CA TYR A 58 4.76 -2.75 -0.45
C TYR A 58 4.66 -3.03 1.03
N LEU A 59 3.53 -3.59 1.44
CA LEU A 59 3.28 -3.99 2.81
C LEU A 59 4.34 -4.99 3.31
N GLU A 60 4.78 -5.91 2.45
CA GLU A 60 5.72 -6.98 2.76
C GLU A 60 7.20 -6.65 2.50
N TYR A 61 7.55 -5.45 2.01
CA TYR A 61 8.94 -5.10 1.72
C TYR A 61 9.65 -4.45 2.91
N PRO A 62 10.98 -4.62 3.04
CA PRO A 62 11.77 -3.90 4.04
C PRO A 62 11.88 -2.40 3.71
N TYR A 63 11.95 -2.03 2.42
CA TYR A 63 12.03 -0.65 1.96
C TYR A 63 11.72 -0.55 0.44
N PRO A 64 10.98 0.47 -0.04
CA PRO A 64 10.03 1.28 0.71
C PRO A 64 8.88 0.37 1.18
N GLY A 65 8.66 0.33 2.50
CA GLY A 65 7.79 -0.65 3.15
C GLY A 65 7.00 -0.05 4.29
N LEU A 66 6.76 -0.82 5.37
CA LEU A 66 5.96 -0.38 6.53
C LEU A 66 6.38 0.99 7.10
N LYS A 67 7.69 1.28 7.12
CA LYS A 67 8.20 2.59 7.56
C LYS A 67 7.73 3.72 6.65
N THR A 68 7.79 3.53 5.34
CA THR A 68 7.33 4.50 4.35
C THR A 68 5.82 4.71 4.47
N ILE A 69 5.04 3.64 4.60
CA ILE A 69 3.58 3.71 4.81
C ILE A 69 3.26 4.53 6.07
N THR A 70 3.99 4.32 7.15
CA THR A 70 3.76 5.04 8.43
C THR A 70 4.05 6.55 8.32
N LEU A 71 4.96 6.95 7.41
CA LEU A 71 5.33 8.35 7.19
C LEU A 71 4.45 9.07 6.16
N GLN A 72 3.65 8.34 5.37
CA GLN A 72 2.74 8.94 4.39
C GLN A 72 1.65 9.77 5.08
N LYS A 73 1.27 10.86 4.41
CA LYS A 73 0.08 11.65 4.76
C LYS A 73 -1.19 10.91 4.32
N GLU A 74 -2.32 11.29 4.90
CA GLU A 74 -3.62 10.69 4.58
C GLU A 74 -4.16 11.17 3.22
N PRO A 75 -4.81 10.28 2.43
CA PRO A 75 -4.92 8.83 2.65
C PRO A 75 -3.61 8.09 2.31
N ARG A 76 -3.34 6.99 3.03
CA ARG A 76 -2.16 6.14 2.74
C ARG A 76 -2.44 5.18 1.60
N PHE A 77 -1.51 5.07 0.67
CA PHE A 77 -1.61 4.16 -0.47
C PHE A 77 -0.69 2.97 -0.26
N ILE A 78 -1.27 1.77 -0.23
CA ILE A 78 -0.56 0.55 0.14
C ILE A 78 -0.66 -0.44 -1.02
N LYS A 79 0.44 -1.11 -1.35
CA LYS A 79 0.45 -2.23 -2.28
C LYS A 79 0.73 -3.53 -1.55
N THR A 80 0.13 -4.63 -1.98
CA THR A 80 0.53 -5.94 -1.49
C THR A 80 0.29 -7.06 -2.51
N HIS A 81 1.15 -8.08 -2.44
CA HIS A 81 0.95 -9.37 -3.09
C HIS A 81 0.62 -10.49 -2.09
N LEU A 82 0.43 -10.15 -0.81
CA LEU A 82 0.04 -11.11 0.20
C LEU A 82 -1.38 -11.64 -0.08
N PRO A 83 -1.59 -12.96 0.04
CA PRO A 83 -2.92 -13.51 0.18
C PRO A 83 -3.66 -12.88 1.37
N TYR A 84 -4.99 -12.81 1.29
CA TYR A 84 -5.84 -12.26 2.35
C TYR A 84 -5.51 -12.84 3.74
N SER A 85 -5.27 -14.15 3.82
CA SER A 85 -4.97 -14.86 5.07
C SER A 85 -3.64 -14.47 5.73
N LEU A 86 -2.75 -13.77 5.00
CA LEU A 86 -1.46 -13.29 5.50
C LEU A 86 -1.47 -11.77 5.76
N LEU A 87 -2.61 -11.10 5.58
CA LEU A 87 -2.73 -9.70 5.95
C LEU A 87 -2.67 -9.55 7.48
N PRO A 88 -2.16 -8.40 7.97
CA PRO A 88 -2.20 -8.06 9.39
C PRO A 88 -3.62 -8.19 9.96
N PRO A 89 -3.82 -8.79 11.16
CA PRO A 89 -5.14 -8.98 11.75
C PRO A 89 -5.97 -7.69 11.93
N SER A 90 -5.29 -6.54 12.01
CA SER A 90 -5.94 -5.23 12.07
C SER A 90 -6.81 -4.94 10.85
N PHE A 91 -6.54 -5.60 9.71
CA PHE A 91 -7.29 -5.39 8.46
C PHE A 91 -8.80 -5.64 8.62
N GLU A 92 -9.18 -6.73 9.29
CA GLU A 92 -10.59 -7.17 9.41
C GLU A 92 -11.51 -6.10 10.02
N ASN A 93 -10.99 -5.28 10.93
CA ASN A 93 -11.75 -4.25 11.63
C ASN A 93 -11.43 -2.82 11.16
N SER A 94 -10.46 -2.66 10.26
CA SER A 94 -9.92 -1.36 9.87
C SER A 94 -10.87 -0.50 9.04
N ARG A 95 -11.77 -1.12 8.25
CA ARG A 95 -12.55 -0.47 7.19
C ARG A 95 -11.69 0.15 6.08
N ALA A 96 -10.42 -0.26 5.96
CA ALA A 96 -9.59 0.06 4.81
C ALA A 96 -10.25 -0.45 3.51
N LYS A 97 -9.98 0.22 2.40
CA LYS A 97 -10.60 -0.05 1.10
C LYS A 97 -9.65 -0.78 0.16
#